data_AF-T2JU06-F1
#
_entry.id   AF-T2JU06-F1
#
_cell.length_a   1.000
_cell.length_b   1.000
_cell.length_c   1.000
_cell.angle_alpha   90.00
_cell.angle_beta   90.00
_cell.angle_gamma   90.00
#
_symmetry.space_group_name_H-M   'P 1'
#
loop_
_entity.id
_entity.type
_entity.pdbx_description
1 polymer ?
#
loop_
_entity_poly.entity_id
_entity_poly.type
_entity_poly.pdbx_seq_one_letter_code
_entity_poly.pdbx_strand_id
1 'polypeptide(L)'
;MIWPTITAGQLSEVKTETTQENWLSKVRKSGLEQINNNLQGLNENIKNRPTSKLDKIFWKGRKRELLTARWLVKQLLPMEVILLSPPASSRENFASTVTLAAEEKGLKIFDETMYTLSNNLDNLTNYSLEIDILKFEKRKEILEIVLKQLYRIISDIKFIERDGVKLSKTRHSLSILARLWRESALIFLSKYCNDQEKFFLEDIETIIEENEDIVSQEILRKIPRFPELFDFLLSGSEGSIQEMSQGKEEEKKILHNLLIQVANAIISLILNYFSNNEKIKERLYNLETVSSREIAKFRNRLAWEYRKKQYWGEPKDIFESQYRLFFFNEKGIDSSVIYSPRQKELNSLRGIKWSVTILLEIRDATSPLLRSLVGTVGKALVYVLTQVIGRGIGLVGKGILQGIGNSFSERDYQKKPAKQKSKY
;
A
#
# COMPACT_ATOMS: atom_id res chain seq x y z
N MET A 1 7.57 18.60 6.85
CA MET A 1 8.49 17.79 6.03
C MET A 1 8.45 18.38 4.63
N ILE A 2 9.58 18.93 4.19
CA ILE A 2 9.82 19.38 2.82
C ILE A 2 9.77 18.10 1.96
N TRP A 3 9.38 18.16 0.69
CA TRP A 3 9.76 17.09 -0.23
C TRP A 3 11.26 16.78 -0.03
N PRO A 4 11.76 15.55 -0.21
CA PRO A 4 13.18 15.35 -0.33
C PRO A 4 13.62 16.00 -1.65
N THR A 5 13.81 17.32 -1.62
CA THR A 5 14.60 18.07 -2.58
C THR A 5 16.03 17.87 -2.14
N ILE A 6 16.70 16.87 -2.71
CA ILE A 6 18.15 16.80 -2.69
C ILE A 6 18.60 17.85 -3.71
N THR A 7 19.21 18.93 -3.19
CA THR A 7 19.73 20.02 -4.00
C THR A 7 20.80 19.47 -4.94
N ALA A 8 20.56 19.56 -6.25
CA ALA A 8 21.58 19.31 -7.26
C ALA A 8 22.63 20.43 -7.17
N GLY A 9 23.73 20.13 -6.50
CA GLY A 9 24.84 21.06 -6.32
C GLY A 9 26.15 20.29 -6.33
N GLN A 10 26.84 20.40 -7.48
CA GLN A 10 28.23 20.01 -7.73
C GLN A 10 28.50 18.52 -7.90
N LEU A 11 28.70 18.11 -9.16
CA LEU A 11 29.84 17.31 -9.62
C LEU A 11 29.91 17.44 -11.15
N SER A 12 30.27 18.64 -11.59
CA SER A 12 30.97 18.80 -12.86
C SER A 12 32.46 18.70 -12.53
N GLU A 13 33.18 17.95 -13.36
CA GLU A 13 34.62 17.65 -13.30
C GLU A 13 35.05 16.51 -12.37
N VAL A 14 34.93 15.28 -12.87
CA VAL A 14 36.01 14.28 -12.70
C VAL A 14 36.26 13.62 -14.05
N LYS A 15 37.47 13.84 -14.57
CA LYS A 15 38.02 13.21 -15.78
C LYS A 15 38.27 11.72 -15.53
N THR A 16 38.07 10.95 -16.60
CA THR A 16 38.55 9.59 -16.91
C THR A 16 39.57 8.97 -15.94
N GLU A 17 39.30 7.73 -15.49
CA GLU A 17 40.09 6.53 -15.85
C GLU A 17 39.67 5.25 -15.10
N THR A 18 39.65 4.15 -15.87
CA THR A 18 39.74 2.73 -15.47
C THR A 18 38.58 2.06 -14.72
N THR A 19 38.13 0.96 -15.32
CA THR A 19 37.29 -0.12 -14.78
C THR A 19 37.67 -0.48 -13.35
N GLN A 20 36.93 0.04 -12.37
CA GLN A 20 37.01 -0.43 -10.99
C GLN A 20 35.95 -1.51 -10.78
N GLU A 21 36.39 -2.75 -10.95
CA GLU A 21 35.68 -3.94 -10.50
C GLU A 21 35.25 -3.76 -9.04
N ASN A 22 33.96 -3.99 -8.75
CA ASN A 22 33.32 -3.79 -7.45
C ASN A 22 34.12 -4.47 -6.33
N TRP A 23 34.85 -3.68 -5.54
CA TRP A 23 35.78 -4.21 -4.54
C TRP A 23 35.08 -5.08 -3.48
N LEU A 24 33.80 -4.80 -3.19
CA LEU A 24 32.98 -5.55 -2.24
C LEU A 24 32.64 -6.95 -2.76
N SER A 25 32.40 -7.12 -4.07
CA SER A 25 32.16 -8.44 -4.65
C SER A 25 33.42 -9.29 -4.65
N LYS A 26 34.59 -8.68 -4.93
CA LYS A 26 35.91 -9.32 -4.77
C LYS A 26 36.18 -9.73 -3.33
N VAL A 27 35.94 -8.84 -2.37
CA VAL A 27 36.10 -9.13 -0.93
C VAL A 27 35.15 -10.24 -0.50
N ARG A 28 33.92 -10.28 -1.01
CA ARG A 28 32.97 -11.38 -0.77
C ARG A 28 33.47 -12.69 -1.33
N LYS A 29 33.86 -12.71 -2.61
CA LYS A 29 34.33 -13.91 -3.31
C LYS A 29 35.59 -14.46 -2.63
N SER A 30 36.59 -13.61 -2.41
CA SER A 30 37.83 -13.96 -1.73
C SER A 30 37.59 -14.40 -0.27
N GLY A 31 36.74 -13.69 0.47
CA GLY A 31 36.40 -14.05 1.84
C GLY A 31 35.67 -15.39 1.94
N LEU A 32 34.72 -15.68 1.05
CA LEU A 32 34.04 -16.97 1.01
C LEU A 32 34.96 -18.11 0.59
N GLU A 33 35.88 -17.86 -0.35
CA GLU A 33 36.88 -18.83 -0.79
C GLU A 33 37.86 -19.19 0.33
N GLN A 34 38.41 -18.19 1.03
CA GLN A 34 39.27 -18.41 2.20
C GLN A 34 38.56 -19.18 3.32
N ILE A 35 37.30 -18.83 3.61
CA ILE A 35 36.53 -19.53 4.65
C ILE A 35 36.23 -20.99 4.24
N ASN A 36 35.91 -21.23 2.97
CA ASN A 36 35.66 -22.59 2.47
C ASN A 36 36.93 -23.44 2.47
N ASN A 37 38.08 -22.89 2.06
CA ASN A 37 39.37 -23.58 2.12
C ASN A 37 39.75 -23.95 3.56
N ASN A 38 39.54 -23.03 4.51
CA ASN A 38 39.76 -23.28 5.93
C ASN A 38 38.81 -24.35 6.49
N LEU A 39 37.54 -24.37 6.07
CA LEU A 39 36.58 -25.41 6.45
C LEU A 39 36.95 -26.77 5.87
N GLN A 40 37.48 -26.81 4.64
CA GLN A 40 37.94 -28.05 4.01
C GLN A 40 39.17 -28.61 4.74
N GLY A 41 40.22 -27.80 4.97
CA GLY A 41 41.40 -28.21 5.73
C GLY A 41 41.07 -28.59 7.18
N LEU A 42 40.08 -27.94 7.81
CA LEU A 42 39.62 -28.29 9.16
C LEU A 42 38.87 -29.63 9.19
N ASN A 43 38.04 -29.93 8.18
CA ASN A 43 37.38 -31.23 8.09
C ASN A 43 38.40 -32.37 7.81
N GLU A 44 39.47 -32.11 7.05
CA GLU A 44 40.56 -33.06 6.84
C GLU A 44 41.36 -33.32 8.12
N ASN A 45 41.66 -32.27 8.89
CA ASN A 45 42.34 -32.40 10.20
C ASN A 45 41.48 -33.14 11.24
N ILE A 46 40.16 -32.90 11.26
CA ILE A 46 39.21 -33.63 12.12
C ILE A 46 39.12 -35.12 11.73
N LYS A 47 39.27 -35.44 10.45
CA LYS A 47 39.25 -36.83 9.94
C LYS A 47 40.52 -37.60 10.32
N ASN A 48 41.65 -36.90 10.42
CA ASN A 48 42.97 -37.52 10.64
C ASN A 48 43.45 -37.54 12.11
N ARG A 49 42.73 -36.95 13.08
CA ARG A 49 42.93 -37.20 14.54
C ARG A 49 41.80 -36.61 15.39
N PRO A 50 41.40 -37.33 16.46
CA PRO A 50 41.37 -36.67 17.77
C PRO A 50 41.59 -37.63 18.96
N THR A 51 42.72 -37.54 19.69
CA THR A 51 42.94 -38.35 20.90
C THR A 51 42.54 -37.65 22.21
N SER A 52 42.35 -36.32 22.23
CA SER A 52 41.97 -35.55 23.44
C SER A 52 40.56 -34.94 23.38
N LYS A 53 39.86 -34.87 24.53
CA LYS A 53 38.54 -34.25 24.67
C LYS A 53 38.58 -32.73 24.47
N LEU A 54 39.68 -32.07 24.87
CA LEU A 54 39.86 -30.63 24.71
C LEU A 54 40.01 -30.24 23.24
N ASP A 55 40.75 -31.03 22.47
CA ASP A 55 40.92 -30.82 21.03
C ASP A 55 39.57 -30.91 20.30
N LYS A 56 38.71 -31.86 20.66
CA LYS A 56 37.37 -31.98 20.09
C LYS A 56 36.51 -30.74 20.34
N ILE A 57 36.62 -30.14 21.53
CA ILE A 57 35.89 -28.92 21.87
C ILE A 57 36.45 -27.73 21.10
N PHE A 58 37.78 -27.60 21.04
CA PHE A 58 38.48 -26.57 20.29
C PHE A 58 38.11 -26.58 18.80
N TRP A 59 38.20 -27.73 18.14
CA TRP A 59 37.87 -27.86 16.71
C TRP A 59 36.38 -27.65 16.41
N LYS A 60 35.48 -28.07 17.30
CA LYS A 60 34.05 -27.74 17.20
C LYS A 60 33.79 -26.24 17.34
N GLY A 61 34.46 -25.57 18.26
CA GLY A 61 34.40 -24.12 18.43
C GLY A 61 34.87 -23.39 17.18
N ARG A 62 36.04 -23.77 16.66
CA ARG A 62 36.62 -23.18 15.45
C ARG A 62 35.76 -23.36 14.21
N LYS A 63 35.12 -24.53 14.06
CA LYS A 63 34.15 -24.79 12.99
C LYS A 63 32.95 -23.86 13.07
N ARG A 64 32.42 -23.63 14.27
CA ARG A 64 31.29 -22.72 14.50
C ARG A 64 31.65 -21.29 14.12
N GLU A 65 32.83 -20.81 14.50
CA GLU A 65 33.33 -19.47 14.14
C GLU A 65 33.44 -19.28 12.62
N LEU A 66 34.01 -20.25 11.90
CA LEU A 66 34.13 -20.19 10.45
C LEU A 66 32.76 -20.22 9.75
N LEU A 67 31.81 -20.98 10.28
CA LEU A 67 30.44 -21.02 9.74
C LEU A 67 29.69 -19.70 10.00
N THR A 68 29.86 -19.08 11.18
CA THR A 68 29.29 -17.77 11.48
C THR A 68 29.92 -16.68 10.62
N ALA A 69 31.24 -16.71 10.41
CA ALA A 69 31.93 -15.78 9.51
C ALA A 69 31.43 -15.94 8.07
N ARG A 70 31.27 -17.19 7.58
CA ARG A 70 30.71 -17.46 6.25
C ARG A 70 29.31 -16.90 6.09
N TRP A 71 28.47 -17.09 7.10
CA TRP A 71 27.11 -16.57 7.12
C TRP A 71 27.11 -15.05 7.08
N LEU A 72 27.94 -14.40 7.91
CA LEU A 72 28.01 -12.95 8.02
C LEU A 72 28.50 -12.31 6.70
N VAL A 73 29.49 -12.92 6.04
CA VAL A 73 29.95 -12.52 4.70
C VAL A 73 28.87 -12.69 3.63
N LYS A 74 28.02 -13.73 3.71
CA LYS A 74 26.89 -13.92 2.78
C LYS A 74 25.76 -12.91 2.97
N GLN A 75 25.58 -12.41 4.20
CA GLN A 75 24.51 -11.47 4.56
C GLN A 75 24.89 -10.02 4.35
N LEU A 76 26.15 -9.65 4.62
CA LEU A 76 26.59 -8.25 4.63
C LEU A 76 27.17 -7.75 3.32
N LEU A 77 27.63 -8.64 2.43
CA LEU A 77 28.22 -8.23 1.16
C LEU A 77 27.27 -8.56 0.00
N PRO A 78 27.19 -7.78 -1.08
CA PRO A 78 26.29 -8.03 -2.23
C PRO A 78 26.75 -9.23 -3.10
N MET A 79 25.83 -9.87 -3.82
CA MET A 79 26.13 -11.01 -4.73
C MET A 79 26.23 -10.49 -6.16
N GLU A 80 27.29 -10.87 -6.90
CA GLU A 80 27.36 -10.63 -8.35
C GLU A 80 26.26 -11.43 -9.06
N VAL A 81 25.29 -10.73 -9.65
CA VAL A 81 24.32 -11.33 -10.56
C VAL A 81 24.95 -11.36 -11.95
N ILE A 82 25.50 -12.51 -12.35
CA ILE A 82 25.91 -12.73 -13.74
C ILE A 82 24.64 -12.81 -14.58
N LEU A 83 24.32 -11.73 -15.30
CA LEU A 83 23.28 -11.69 -16.32
C LEU A 83 23.72 -12.53 -17.52
N LEU A 84 23.43 -13.84 -17.49
CA LEU A 84 23.41 -14.63 -18.71
C LEU A 84 22.21 -14.20 -19.54
N SER A 85 22.49 -13.61 -20.70
CA SER A 85 21.46 -13.32 -21.71
C SER A 85 20.79 -14.66 -22.12
N PRO A 86 19.46 -14.77 -22.09
CA PRO A 86 18.80 -16.00 -22.50
C PRO A 86 18.96 -16.22 -24.01
N PRO A 87 19.33 -17.43 -24.48
CA PRO A 87 19.32 -17.74 -25.90
C PRO A 87 17.90 -17.64 -26.45
N ALA A 88 17.78 -16.99 -27.60
CA ALA A 88 16.52 -16.78 -28.31
C ALA A 88 16.04 -18.10 -28.95
N SER A 89 15.42 -18.97 -28.15
CA SER A 89 14.54 -20.04 -28.64
C SER A 89 13.86 -20.76 -27.48
N SER A 90 12.66 -20.29 -27.10
CA SER A 90 11.57 -21.09 -26.50
C SER A 90 10.48 -20.16 -25.93
N ARG A 91 9.74 -19.51 -26.84
CA ARG A 91 8.34 -19.23 -26.57
C ARG A 91 7.59 -20.52 -26.86
N GLU A 92 7.26 -21.27 -25.82
CA GLU A 92 6.05 -22.09 -25.70
C GLU A 92 6.11 -22.95 -24.43
N ASN A 93 4.96 -23.05 -23.75
CA ASN A 93 4.64 -23.97 -22.66
C ASN A 93 5.19 -23.66 -21.25
N PHE A 94 4.61 -22.63 -20.62
CA PHE A 94 4.55 -22.50 -19.14
C PHE A 94 3.17 -22.93 -18.59
N ALA A 95 2.45 -23.78 -19.32
CA ALA A 95 1.33 -24.54 -18.78
C ALA A 95 1.80 -25.99 -18.58
N SER A 96 1.60 -26.49 -17.36
CA SER A 96 1.83 -27.88 -16.94
C SER A 96 3.29 -28.27 -16.65
N THR A 97 3.72 -28.08 -15.40
CA THR A 97 4.26 -29.15 -14.52
C THR A 97 4.35 -28.58 -13.09
N VAL A 98 3.21 -28.49 -12.42
CA VAL A 98 3.16 -28.49 -10.95
C VAL A 98 1.98 -29.36 -10.57
N THR A 99 2.25 -30.66 -10.38
CA THR A 99 1.29 -31.51 -9.68
C THR A 99 2.04 -32.44 -8.74
N LEU A 100 1.53 -32.48 -7.50
CA LEU A 100 1.76 -33.43 -6.40
C LEU A 100 2.78 -33.03 -5.33
N ALA A 101 2.31 -32.29 -4.31
CA ALA A 101 2.20 -32.79 -2.92
C ALA A 101 1.89 -31.61 -1.95
N ALA A 102 0.79 -31.74 -1.18
CA ALA A 102 0.32 -30.87 -0.10
C ALA A 102 -0.09 -29.42 -0.47
N GLU A 103 -1.39 -29.18 -0.57
CA GLU A 103 -1.97 -27.83 -0.66
C GLU A 103 -1.78 -27.08 0.67
N GLU A 104 -0.68 -26.33 0.79
CA GLU A 104 -0.52 -25.35 1.87
C GLU A 104 -1.40 -24.11 1.60
N LYS A 105 -2.33 -23.76 2.50
CA LYS A 105 -3.20 -22.55 2.40
C LYS A 105 -2.43 -21.25 2.11
N GLY A 106 -1.15 -21.19 2.51
CA GLY A 106 -0.26 -20.08 2.24
C GLY A 106 0.01 -19.86 0.75
N LEU A 107 0.04 -20.90 -0.10
CA LEU A 107 0.13 -20.74 -1.56
C LEU A 107 -1.17 -20.21 -2.16
N LYS A 108 -2.31 -20.64 -1.62
CA LYS A 108 -3.62 -20.32 -2.19
C LYS A 108 -3.92 -18.81 -2.20
N ILE A 109 -3.53 -18.07 -1.15
CA ILE A 109 -3.71 -16.61 -1.13
C ILE A 109 -2.83 -15.91 -2.18
N PHE A 110 -1.64 -16.42 -2.50
CA PHE A 110 -0.82 -15.90 -3.60
C PHE A 110 -1.49 -16.16 -4.95
N ASP A 111 -2.03 -17.36 -5.17
CA ASP A 111 -2.72 -17.71 -6.42
C ASP A 111 -3.98 -16.87 -6.63
N GLU A 112 -4.80 -16.71 -5.58
CA GLU A 112 -5.99 -15.85 -5.62
C GLU A 112 -5.62 -14.38 -5.86
N THR A 113 -4.54 -13.90 -5.24
CA THR A 113 -4.05 -12.52 -5.46
C THR A 113 -3.55 -12.36 -6.89
N MET A 114 -2.82 -13.35 -7.43
CA MET A 114 -2.33 -13.36 -8.81
C MET A 114 -3.49 -13.33 -9.82
N TYR A 115 -4.55 -14.11 -9.55
CA TYR A 115 -5.78 -14.04 -10.35
C TYR A 115 -6.42 -12.65 -10.28
N THR A 116 -6.51 -12.06 -9.08
CA THR A 116 -7.10 -10.72 -8.87
C THR A 116 -6.29 -9.64 -9.59
N LEU A 117 -4.95 -9.75 -9.66
CA LEU A 117 -4.08 -8.83 -10.41
C LEU A 117 -4.30 -8.89 -11.93
N SER A 118 -5.02 -9.89 -12.44
CA SER A 118 -5.39 -9.96 -13.86
C SER A 118 -6.62 -9.13 -14.21
N ASN A 119 -7.35 -8.62 -13.21
CA ASN A 119 -8.48 -7.71 -13.41
C ASN A 119 -8.00 -6.28 -13.69
N ASN A 120 -8.95 -5.34 -13.81
CA ASN A 120 -8.60 -3.93 -13.90
C ASN A 120 -7.88 -3.46 -12.61
N LEU A 121 -6.91 -2.57 -12.75
CA LEU A 121 -6.08 -2.01 -11.69
C LEU A 121 -6.20 -0.48 -11.62
N ASP A 122 -7.24 0.09 -12.22
CA ASP A 122 -7.55 1.50 -12.11
C ASP A 122 -7.82 1.90 -10.66
N ASN A 123 -7.29 3.05 -10.27
CA ASN A 123 -7.46 3.56 -8.93
C ASN A 123 -8.85 4.20 -8.79
N LEU A 124 -9.74 3.52 -8.06
CA LEU A 124 -11.11 3.96 -7.77
C LEU A 124 -11.20 4.74 -6.46
N THR A 125 -10.06 4.95 -5.80
CA THR A 125 -10.00 5.67 -4.53
C THR A 125 -9.88 7.17 -4.76
N ASN A 126 -10.16 7.95 -3.71
CA ASN A 126 -9.94 9.39 -3.71
C ASN A 126 -8.49 9.80 -3.37
N TYR A 127 -7.54 8.87 -3.46
CA TYR A 127 -6.12 9.08 -3.16
C TYR A 127 -5.30 8.93 -4.44
N SER A 128 -4.31 9.79 -4.65
CA SER A 128 -3.33 9.57 -5.72
C SER A 128 -2.30 8.54 -5.27
N LEU A 129 -2.09 7.49 -6.07
CA LEU A 129 -1.07 6.48 -5.85
C LEU A 129 0.05 6.65 -6.87
N GLU A 130 1.29 6.38 -6.48
CA GLU A 130 2.46 6.54 -7.32
C GLU A 130 2.38 5.63 -8.56
N ILE A 131 1.87 4.41 -8.40
CA ILE A 131 1.63 3.46 -9.50
C ILE A 131 0.60 3.93 -10.54
N ASP A 132 -0.17 4.99 -10.27
CA ASP A 132 -1.17 5.52 -11.21
C ASP A 132 -0.52 6.11 -12.47
N ILE A 133 0.76 6.52 -12.40
CA ILE A 133 1.49 7.04 -13.56
C ILE A 133 1.81 5.97 -14.62
N LEU A 134 1.82 4.71 -14.22
CA LEU A 134 2.20 3.59 -15.08
C LEU A 134 1.09 3.22 -16.06
N LYS A 135 1.49 2.71 -17.23
CA LYS A 135 0.60 1.92 -18.10
C LYS A 135 0.06 0.71 -17.35
N PHE A 136 -1.12 0.25 -17.73
CA PHE A 136 -1.76 -0.91 -17.09
C PHE A 136 -0.83 -2.14 -17.03
N GLU A 137 -0.13 -2.45 -18.13
CA GLU A 137 0.76 -3.62 -18.19
C GLU A 137 1.93 -3.49 -17.20
N LYS A 138 2.44 -2.26 -17.03
CA LYS A 138 3.55 -1.96 -16.12
C LYS A 138 3.12 -1.92 -14.67
N ARG A 139 1.91 -1.42 -14.40
CA ARG A 139 1.27 -1.46 -13.08
C ARG A 139 1.03 -2.91 -12.64
N LYS A 140 0.52 -3.76 -13.52
CA LYS A 140 0.36 -5.20 -13.25
C LYS A 140 1.70 -5.86 -12.99
N GLU A 141 2.68 -5.62 -13.87
CA GLU A 141 4.00 -6.24 -13.78
C GLU A 141 4.74 -5.92 -12.46
N ILE A 142 4.74 -4.66 -12.01
CA ILE A 142 5.41 -4.31 -10.74
C ILE A 142 4.74 -4.99 -9.55
N LEU A 143 3.40 -5.06 -9.51
CA LEU A 143 2.67 -5.74 -8.45
C LEU A 143 2.94 -7.25 -8.43
N GLU A 144 3.02 -7.87 -9.61
CA GLU A 144 3.40 -9.28 -9.73
C GLU A 144 4.84 -9.54 -9.28
N ILE A 145 5.79 -8.65 -9.60
CA ILE A 145 7.18 -8.77 -9.15
C ILE A 145 7.24 -8.77 -7.63
N VAL A 146 6.57 -7.80 -6.99
CA VAL A 146 6.52 -7.71 -5.52
C VAL A 146 5.87 -8.96 -4.92
N LEU A 147 4.77 -9.45 -5.50
CA LEU A 147 4.08 -10.65 -5.03
C LEU A 147 4.95 -11.91 -5.13
N LYS A 148 5.60 -12.11 -6.28
CA LYS A 148 6.53 -13.22 -6.52
C LYS A 148 7.74 -13.15 -5.59
N GLN A 149 8.25 -11.95 -5.32
CA GLN A 149 9.38 -11.78 -4.41
C GLN A 149 9.00 -12.03 -2.96
N LEU A 150 7.81 -11.58 -2.53
CA LEU A 150 7.28 -11.92 -1.22
C LEU A 150 7.14 -13.44 -1.06
N TYR A 151 6.57 -14.11 -2.06
CA TYR A 151 6.45 -15.56 -2.06
C TYR A 151 7.80 -16.25 -1.87
N ARG A 152 8.82 -15.85 -2.64
CA ARG A 152 10.19 -16.39 -2.51
C ARG A 152 10.76 -16.19 -1.10
N ILE A 153 10.64 -14.98 -0.54
CA ILE A 153 11.13 -14.68 0.81
C ILE A 153 10.43 -15.56 1.85
N ILE A 154 9.11 -15.75 1.75
CA ILE A 154 8.35 -16.62 2.65
C ILE A 154 8.78 -18.08 2.50
N SER A 155 8.94 -18.58 1.27
CA SER A 155 9.40 -19.94 1.00
C SER A 155 10.81 -20.21 1.54
N ASP A 156 11.74 -19.27 1.35
CA ASP A 156 13.10 -19.34 1.89
C ASP A 156 13.09 -19.45 3.42
N ILE A 157 12.25 -18.63 4.08
CA ILE A 157 12.13 -18.62 5.54
C ILE A 157 11.49 -19.91 6.06
N LYS A 158 10.41 -20.39 5.43
CA LYS A 158 9.79 -21.68 5.78
C LYS A 158 10.77 -22.84 5.68
N PHE A 159 11.64 -22.83 4.67
CA PHE A 159 12.68 -23.83 4.53
C PHE A 159 13.67 -23.80 5.70
N ILE A 160 14.10 -22.60 6.13
CA ILE A 160 15.00 -22.42 7.27
C ILE A 160 14.35 -22.81 8.61
N GLU A 161 13.07 -22.50 8.83
CA GLU A 161 12.39 -22.85 10.08
C GLU A 161 12.22 -24.37 10.25
N ARG A 162 12.04 -25.11 9.14
CA ARG A 162 12.04 -26.59 9.14
C ARG A 162 13.37 -27.19 9.59
N ASP A 163 14.48 -26.50 9.38
CA ASP A 163 15.83 -26.89 9.82
C ASP A 163 16.10 -26.57 11.31
N GLY A 164 15.08 -26.14 12.08
CA GLY A 164 15.13 -26.05 13.54
C GLY A 164 15.48 -24.67 14.12
N VAL A 165 15.61 -23.64 13.28
CA VAL A 165 15.82 -22.24 13.72
C VAL A 165 14.48 -21.50 13.71
N LYS A 166 13.86 -21.32 14.88
CA LYS A 166 12.66 -20.46 15.01
C LYS A 166 13.09 -18.99 14.95
N LEU A 167 12.67 -18.26 13.92
CA LEU A 167 12.93 -16.83 13.81
C LEU A 167 12.00 -16.05 14.74
N SER A 168 12.51 -15.07 15.48
CA SER A 168 11.67 -14.25 16.35
C SER A 168 10.77 -13.33 15.50
N LYS A 169 9.49 -13.71 15.44
CA LYS A 169 8.44 -13.26 14.52
C LYS A 169 8.30 -11.73 14.36
N THR A 170 8.42 -10.97 15.45
CA THR A 170 8.18 -9.51 15.41
C THR A 170 9.44 -8.69 15.11
N ARG A 171 10.64 -9.18 15.49
CA ARG A 171 11.89 -8.41 15.46
C ARG A 171 12.42 -8.19 14.04
N HIS A 172 12.11 -9.08 13.11
CA HIS A 172 12.66 -9.06 11.75
C HIS A 172 11.69 -8.49 10.69
N SER A 173 10.50 -8.04 11.11
CA SER A 173 9.44 -7.55 10.21
C SER A 173 9.94 -6.43 9.28
N LEU A 174 10.58 -5.39 9.83
CA LEU A 174 11.09 -4.27 9.03
C LEU A 174 12.23 -4.70 8.09
N SER A 175 13.15 -5.56 8.53
CA SER A 175 14.22 -6.07 7.66
C SER A 175 13.69 -6.92 6.51
N ILE A 176 12.59 -7.64 6.73
CA ILE A 176 11.93 -8.44 5.68
C ILE A 176 11.25 -7.52 4.66
N LEU A 177 10.56 -6.47 5.13
CA LEU A 177 9.99 -5.46 4.25
C LEU A 177 11.06 -4.71 3.45
N ALA A 178 12.17 -4.33 4.09
CA ALA A 178 13.29 -3.66 3.42
C ALA A 178 13.91 -4.57 2.35
N ARG A 179 14.15 -5.86 2.68
CA ARG A 179 14.60 -6.86 1.70
C ARG A 179 13.62 -7.01 0.54
N LEU A 180 12.32 -7.12 0.83
CA LEU A 180 11.27 -7.24 -0.20
C LEU A 180 11.30 -6.04 -1.15
N TRP A 181 11.33 -4.83 -0.60
CA TRP A 181 11.40 -3.62 -1.39
C TRP A 181 12.68 -3.56 -2.22
N ARG A 182 13.85 -3.77 -1.60
CA ARG A 182 15.16 -3.71 -2.26
C ARG A 182 15.27 -4.70 -3.43
N GLU A 183 14.91 -5.96 -3.20
CA GLU A 183 14.99 -7.00 -4.23
C GLU A 183 13.97 -6.74 -5.36
N SER A 184 12.76 -6.27 -5.03
CA SER A 184 11.75 -5.92 -6.04
C SER A 184 12.13 -4.67 -6.84
N ALA A 185 12.70 -3.67 -6.17
CA ALA A 185 13.20 -2.43 -6.78
C ALA A 185 14.32 -2.75 -7.76
N LEU A 186 15.29 -3.57 -7.36
CA LEU A 186 16.39 -3.99 -8.23
C LEU A 186 15.86 -4.70 -9.48
N ILE A 187 14.96 -5.67 -9.34
CA ILE A 187 14.38 -6.38 -10.50
C ILE A 187 13.69 -5.41 -11.46
N PHE A 188 12.88 -4.47 -10.94
CA PHE A 188 12.09 -3.58 -11.79
C PHE A 188 12.95 -2.46 -12.42
N LEU A 189 13.79 -1.80 -11.62
CA LEU A 189 14.64 -0.70 -12.07
C LEU A 189 15.71 -1.19 -13.03
N SER A 190 16.39 -2.31 -12.77
CA SER A 190 17.40 -2.85 -13.69
C SER A 190 16.80 -3.26 -15.04
N LYS A 191 15.51 -3.60 -15.08
CA LYS A 191 14.80 -3.92 -16.33
C LYS A 191 14.40 -2.68 -17.13
N TYR A 192 13.98 -1.60 -16.47
CA TYR A 192 13.33 -0.46 -17.13
C TYR A 192 14.15 0.83 -17.14
N CYS A 193 15.01 1.02 -16.15
CA CYS A 193 15.78 2.23 -15.94
C CYS A 193 17.26 2.08 -16.33
N ASN A 194 17.74 0.85 -16.55
CA ASN A 194 19.06 0.61 -17.12
C ASN A 194 19.08 1.14 -18.56
N ASP A 195 19.89 2.18 -18.77
CA ASP A 195 20.11 2.85 -20.04
C ASP A 195 21.61 3.05 -20.14
N GLN A 196 22.29 2.16 -20.88
CA GLN A 196 23.76 2.04 -20.99
C GLN A 196 24.48 3.33 -21.43
N GLU A 197 23.74 4.39 -21.76
CA GLU A 197 24.23 5.72 -22.08
C GLU A 197 24.25 6.69 -20.89
N LYS A 198 23.40 6.50 -19.88
CA LYS A 198 23.18 7.47 -18.78
C LYS A 198 23.06 6.86 -17.38
N PHE A 199 22.54 5.63 -17.27
CA PHE A 199 22.32 4.96 -16.00
C PHE A 199 22.70 3.50 -16.14
N PHE A 200 23.77 3.12 -15.46
CA PHE A 200 24.26 1.75 -15.40
C PHE A 200 23.61 0.99 -14.25
N LEU A 201 23.91 -0.31 -14.13
CA LEU A 201 23.36 -1.16 -13.08
C LEU A 201 23.85 -0.69 -11.69
N GLU A 202 25.10 -0.24 -11.62
CA GLU A 202 25.76 0.24 -10.42
C GLU A 202 25.10 1.52 -9.88
N ASP A 203 24.65 2.41 -10.77
CA ASP A 203 23.90 3.62 -10.39
C ASP A 203 22.55 3.24 -9.77
N ILE A 204 21.88 2.22 -10.32
CA ILE A 204 20.60 1.72 -9.81
C ILE A 204 20.78 1.11 -8.43
N GLU A 205 21.81 0.30 -8.23
CA GLU A 205 22.15 -0.28 -6.92
C GLU A 205 22.42 0.83 -5.89
N THR A 206 23.23 1.82 -6.27
CA THR A 206 23.53 2.97 -5.40
C THR A 206 22.28 3.75 -5.01
N ILE A 207 21.39 4.05 -5.98
CA ILE A 207 20.12 4.74 -5.72
C ILE A 207 19.25 3.95 -4.73
N ILE A 208 19.19 2.63 -4.87
CA ILE A 208 18.39 1.79 -3.96
C ILE A 208 19.00 1.81 -2.55
N GLU A 209 20.32 1.64 -2.43
CA GLU A 209 21.03 1.65 -1.14
C GLU A 209 20.88 2.99 -0.40
N GLU A 210 21.10 4.11 -1.09
CA GLU A 210 21.00 5.45 -0.50
C GLU A 210 19.57 5.79 -0.01
N ASN A 211 18.55 5.16 -0.58
CA ASN A 211 17.15 5.43 -0.24
C ASN A 211 16.51 4.40 0.70
N GLU A 212 17.22 3.32 1.06
CA GLU A 212 16.67 2.24 1.88
C GLU A 212 16.16 2.74 3.25
N ASP A 213 16.93 3.60 3.91
CA ASP A 213 16.57 4.16 5.22
C ASP A 213 15.32 5.04 5.16
N ILE A 214 15.27 5.95 4.18
CA ILE A 214 14.15 6.88 4.01
C ILE A 214 12.87 6.11 3.67
N VAL A 215 12.95 5.17 2.73
CA VAL A 215 11.80 4.34 2.33
C VAL A 215 11.32 3.47 3.49
N SER A 216 12.26 2.90 4.26
CA SER A 216 11.93 2.11 5.44
C SER A 216 11.18 2.92 6.50
N GLN A 217 11.64 4.14 6.80
CA GLN A 217 11.02 5.02 7.80
C GLN A 217 9.67 5.58 7.33
N GLU A 218 9.61 6.07 6.09
CA GLU A 218 8.47 6.85 5.62
C GLU A 218 7.34 6.02 5.01
N ILE A 219 7.65 4.82 4.51
CA ILE A 219 6.69 3.96 3.80
C ILE A 219 6.57 2.59 4.51
N LEU A 220 7.63 1.80 4.56
CA LEU A 220 7.54 0.38 4.94
C LEU A 220 7.13 0.19 6.40
N ARG A 221 7.69 0.97 7.32
CA ARG A 221 7.35 0.92 8.75
C ARG A 221 5.88 1.29 9.03
N LYS A 222 5.25 2.06 8.13
CA LYS A 222 3.85 2.49 8.26
C LYS A 222 2.86 1.47 7.68
N ILE A 223 3.33 0.37 7.11
CA ILE A 223 2.47 -0.72 6.63
C ILE A 223 1.86 -1.42 7.85
N PRO A 224 0.53 -1.34 8.05
CA PRO A 224 -0.10 -1.88 9.25
C PRO A 224 -0.17 -3.40 9.18
N ARG A 225 -0.13 -4.02 10.37
CA ARG A 225 -0.37 -5.47 10.59
C ARG A 225 0.52 -6.41 9.75
N PHE A 226 1.70 -5.96 9.32
CA PHE A 226 2.62 -6.82 8.59
C PHE A 226 3.13 -8.02 9.42
N PRO A 227 3.47 -7.89 10.72
CA PRO A 227 3.86 -9.04 11.53
C PRO A 227 2.78 -10.14 11.58
N GLU A 228 1.51 -9.76 11.68
CA GLU A 228 0.37 -10.66 11.71
C GLU A 228 0.15 -11.33 10.35
N LEU A 229 0.25 -10.57 9.25
CA LEU A 229 0.24 -11.15 7.90
C LEU A 229 1.41 -12.12 7.71
N PHE A 230 2.60 -11.74 8.16
CA PHE A 230 3.81 -12.55 8.04
C PHE A 230 3.66 -13.89 8.79
N ASP A 231 3.14 -13.83 10.03
CA ASP A 231 2.82 -15.02 10.81
C ASP A 231 1.77 -15.89 10.11
N PHE A 232 0.72 -15.30 9.54
CA PHE A 232 -0.29 -16.02 8.76
C PHE A 232 0.33 -16.73 7.54
N LEU A 233 1.21 -16.07 6.80
CA LEU A 233 1.87 -16.63 5.62
C LEU A 233 2.86 -17.75 5.97
N LEU A 234 3.59 -17.63 7.08
CA LEU A 234 4.51 -18.66 7.58
C LEU A 234 3.78 -19.88 8.15
N SER A 235 2.79 -19.65 9.00
CA SER A 235 2.16 -20.70 9.81
C SER A 235 1.37 -21.73 9.01
N GLY A 236 1.10 -21.50 7.71
CA GLY A 236 0.66 -22.56 6.79
C GLY A 236 -0.23 -23.63 7.42
N SER A 237 -1.36 -23.22 8.01
CA SER A 237 -2.35 -24.02 8.76
C SER A 237 -1.89 -24.80 10.00
N GLU A 238 -2.23 -24.27 11.18
CA GLU A 238 -2.83 -25.05 12.28
C GLU A 238 -4.00 -24.22 12.85
N GLY A 239 -5.19 -24.34 12.27
CA GLY A 239 -6.35 -23.55 12.71
C GLY A 239 -7.67 -24.05 12.13
N SER A 240 -8.63 -24.26 13.04
CA SER A 240 -9.94 -24.90 12.82
C SER A 240 -10.89 -24.10 11.92
N ILE A 241 -11.95 -24.76 11.46
CA ILE A 241 -12.71 -24.41 10.25
C ILE A 241 -13.63 -23.16 10.39
N GLN A 242 -13.82 -22.62 11.60
CA GLN A 242 -14.89 -21.63 11.88
C GLN A 242 -14.44 -20.17 12.01
N GLU A 243 -13.16 -19.87 12.27
CA GLU A 243 -12.61 -18.48 12.27
C GLU A 243 -12.22 -17.99 10.84
N MET A 244 -12.69 -18.70 9.81
CA MET A 244 -11.90 -18.97 8.61
C MET A 244 -12.38 -18.25 7.33
N SER A 245 -13.28 -17.26 7.44
CA SER A 245 -13.80 -16.47 6.31
C SER A 245 -13.61 -14.95 6.44
N GLN A 246 -13.69 -14.37 7.64
CA GLN A 246 -13.44 -12.94 7.86
C GLN A 246 -11.95 -12.60 8.02
N GLY A 247 -11.22 -13.28 8.92
CA GLY A 247 -9.78 -13.50 8.69
C GLY A 247 -9.64 -14.35 7.43
N LYS A 248 -8.60 -14.30 6.62
CA LYS A 248 -8.57 -14.48 5.15
C LYS A 248 -8.92 -13.22 4.39
N GLU A 249 -10.12 -12.66 4.53
CA GLU A 249 -10.46 -11.45 3.75
C GLU A 249 -9.68 -10.23 4.25
N GLU A 250 -9.51 -10.08 5.58
CA GLU A 250 -8.65 -9.04 6.13
C GLU A 250 -7.18 -9.23 5.75
N GLU A 251 -6.63 -10.43 5.90
CA GLU A 251 -5.25 -10.77 5.56
C GLU A 251 -4.97 -10.57 4.07
N LYS A 252 -5.94 -10.89 3.21
CA LYS A 252 -5.88 -10.60 1.77
C LYS A 252 -5.82 -9.11 1.50
N LYS A 253 -6.64 -8.30 2.19
CA LYS A 253 -6.56 -6.83 2.08
C LYS A 253 -5.24 -6.28 2.61
N ILE A 254 -4.69 -6.84 3.69
CA ILE A 254 -3.38 -6.45 4.23
C ILE A 254 -2.27 -6.81 3.22
N LEU A 255 -2.34 -7.99 2.60
CA LEU A 255 -1.44 -8.41 1.53
C LEU A 255 -1.54 -7.46 0.33
N HIS A 256 -2.73 -7.20 -0.17
CA HIS A 256 -2.92 -6.27 -1.29
C HIS A 256 -2.35 -4.88 -0.96
N ASN A 257 -2.60 -4.37 0.24
CA ASN A 257 -2.07 -3.10 0.69
C ASN A 257 -0.54 -3.13 0.72
N LEU A 258 0.08 -4.19 1.24
CA LEU A 258 1.53 -4.37 1.23
C LEU A 258 2.09 -4.28 -0.20
N LEU A 259 1.50 -4.98 -1.16
CA LEU A 259 1.95 -4.95 -2.56
C LEU A 259 1.88 -3.54 -3.14
N ILE A 260 0.77 -2.84 -2.92
CA ILE A 260 0.57 -1.46 -3.40
C ILE A 260 1.58 -0.51 -2.76
N GLN A 261 1.79 -0.59 -1.44
CA GLN A 261 2.74 0.31 -0.75
C GLN A 261 4.19 0.07 -1.19
N VAL A 262 4.61 -1.19 -1.38
CA VAL A 262 5.95 -1.51 -1.87
C VAL A 262 6.11 -1.06 -3.33
N ALA A 263 5.12 -1.29 -4.19
CA ALA A 263 5.17 -0.82 -5.56
C ALA A 263 5.22 0.71 -5.64
N ASN A 264 4.43 1.41 -4.82
CA ASN A 264 4.48 2.87 -4.69
C ASN A 264 5.87 3.36 -4.26
N ALA A 265 6.50 2.67 -3.30
CA ALA A 265 7.86 2.97 -2.87
C ALA A 265 8.92 2.78 -3.97
N ILE A 266 8.73 1.84 -4.89
CA ILE A 266 9.61 1.67 -6.05
C ILE A 266 9.38 2.81 -7.05
N ILE A 267 8.12 3.15 -7.34
CA ILE A 267 7.80 4.22 -8.29
C ILE A 267 8.22 5.59 -7.78
N SER A 268 8.25 5.82 -6.46
CA SER A 268 8.80 7.05 -5.90
C SER A 268 10.27 7.28 -6.30
N LEU A 269 11.08 6.22 -6.37
CA LEU A 269 12.45 6.30 -6.90
C LEU A 269 12.46 6.74 -8.37
N ILE A 270 11.59 6.16 -9.19
CA ILE A 270 11.48 6.51 -10.62
C ILE A 270 11.11 7.98 -10.80
N LEU A 271 10.15 8.47 -10.01
CA LEU A 271 9.71 9.87 -10.06
C LEU A 271 10.80 10.85 -9.59
N ASN A 272 11.67 10.42 -8.68
CA ASN A 272 12.73 11.28 -8.13
C ASN A 272 13.97 11.31 -9.03
N TYR A 273 14.44 10.16 -9.49
CA TYR A 273 15.73 10.03 -10.19
C TYR A 273 15.59 9.95 -11.72
N PHE A 274 14.48 9.41 -12.23
CA PHE A 274 14.33 9.07 -13.66
C PHE A 274 13.25 9.88 -14.38
N SER A 275 12.63 10.86 -13.70
CA SER A 275 11.50 11.63 -14.25
C SER A 275 11.82 12.49 -15.47
N ASN A 276 13.10 12.75 -15.77
CA ASN A 276 13.53 13.52 -16.95
C ASN A 276 14.02 12.65 -18.11
N ASN A 277 14.09 11.32 -17.96
CA ASN A 277 14.56 10.44 -19.03
C ASN A 277 13.40 10.07 -19.98
N GLU A 278 13.43 10.58 -21.21
CA GLU A 278 12.39 10.33 -22.22
C GLU A 278 12.21 8.85 -22.55
N LYS A 279 13.29 8.07 -22.69
CA LYS A 279 13.19 6.63 -22.98
C LYS A 279 12.47 5.87 -21.87
N ILE A 280 12.64 6.29 -20.61
CA ILE A 280 11.98 5.67 -19.45
C ILE A 280 10.50 6.07 -19.43
N LYS A 281 10.19 7.33 -19.73
CA LYS A 281 8.80 7.82 -19.83
C LYS A 281 8.00 7.03 -20.85
N GLU A 282 8.53 6.88 -22.06
CA GLU A 282 7.85 6.16 -23.15
C GLU A 282 7.60 4.69 -22.80
N ARG A 283 8.56 4.05 -22.12
CA ARG A 283 8.47 2.64 -21.70
C ARG A 283 7.46 2.43 -20.58
N LEU A 284 7.41 3.32 -19.59
CA LEU A 284 6.66 3.10 -18.34
C LEU A 284 5.31 3.81 -18.29
N TYR A 285 5.19 5.01 -18.84
CA TYR A 285 4.05 5.90 -18.61
C TYR A 285 3.08 5.91 -19.79
N ASN A 286 1.79 6.16 -19.52
CA ASN A 286 0.77 6.11 -20.56
C ASN A 286 1.04 7.13 -21.69
N LEU A 287 1.11 6.65 -22.94
CA LEU A 287 1.69 7.37 -24.09
C LEU A 287 0.81 8.52 -24.62
N GLU A 288 -0.41 8.68 -24.12
CA GLU A 288 -1.31 9.70 -24.65
C GLU A 288 -1.01 11.12 -24.11
N THR A 289 -0.32 11.28 -22.98
CA THR A 289 -0.26 12.60 -22.30
C THR A 289 1.00 12.92 -21.49
N VAL A 290 2.09 12.16 -21.56
CA VAL A 290 3.18 12.34 -20.56
C VAL A 290 4.24 13.34 -21.03
N SER A 291 3.82 14.59 -21.20
CA SER A 291 4.76 15.71 -21.23
C SER A 291 5.44 15.85 -19.86
N SER A 292 6.64 16.43 -19.82
CA SER A 292 7.32 16.78 -18.55
C SER A 292 6.42 17.61 -17.62
N ARG A 293 5.48 18.38 -18.17
CA ARG A 293 4.48 19.14 -17.41
C ARG A 293 3.44 18.25 -16.72
N GLU A 294 2.95 17.20 -17.37
CA GLU A 294 1.98 16.30 -16.75
C GLU A 294 2.61 15.46 -15.63
N ILE A 295 3.89 15.06 -15.79
CA ILE A 295 4.66 14.44 -14.70
C ILE A 295 4.78 15.41 -13.52
N ALA A 296 5.12 16.68 -13.77
CA ALA A 296 5.22 17.68 -12.72
C ALA A 296 3.87 17.92 -12.01
N LYS A 297 2.75 17.96 -12.75
CA LYS A 297 1.40 18.03 -12.15
C LYS A 297 1.09 16.80 -11.30
N PHE A 298 1.42 15.61 -11.78
CA PHE A 298 1.23 14.36 -11.03
C PHE A 298 2.04 14.35 -9.73
N ARG A 299 3.32 14.72 -9.81
CA ARG A 299 4.21 14.94 -8.66
C ARG A 299 3.63 15.94 -7.66
N ASN A 300 3.07 17.04 -8.13
CA ASN A 300 2.40 18.04 -7.28
C ASN A 300 1.13 17.48 -6.61
N ARG A 301 0.32 16.66 -7.31
CA ARG A 301 -0.83 15.98 -6.71
C ARG A 301 -0.40 15.03 -5.60
N LEU A 302 0.62 14.19 -5.83
CA LEU A 302 1.20 13.32 -4.80
C LEU A 302 1.71 14.12 -3.60
N ALA A 303 2.41 15.24 -3.85
CA ALA A 303 2.88 16.12 -2.79
C ALA A 303 1.74 16.64 -1.90
N TRP A 304 0.60 16.99 -2.50
CA TRP A 304 -0.59 17.39 -1.77
C TRP A 304 -1.22 16.23 -1.00
N GLU A 305 -1.29 15.04 -1.59
CA GLU A 305 -1.81 13.85 -0.91
C GLU A 305 -0.96 13.47 0.31
N TYR A 306 0.37 13.55 0.24
CA TYR A 306 1.21 13.34 1.41
C TYR A 306 0.96 14.38 2.52
N ARG A 307 0.81 15.66 2.17
CA ARG A 307 0.50 16.72 3.15
C ARG A 307 -0.86 16.49 3.81
N LYS A 308 -1.88 16.18 3.00
CA LYS A 308 -3.23 15.86 3.46
C LYS A 308 -3.22 14.64 4.38
N LYS A 309 -2.49 13.58 4.01
CA LYS A 309 -2.29 12.39 4.85
C LYS A 309 -1.57 12.75 6.15
N GLN A 310 -0.45 13.45 6.09
CA GLN A 310 0.38 13.77 7.26
C GLN A 310 -0.33 14.66 8.30
N TYR A 311 -1.04 15.70 7.83
CA TYR A 311 -1.61 16.70 8.73
C TYR A 311 -3.06 16.45 9.09
N TRP A 312 -3.82 15.69 8.30
CA TRP A 312 -5.24 15.44 8.55
C TRP A 312 -5.59 13.95 8.57
N GLY A 313 -5.22 13.20 7.53
CA GLY A 313 -5.61 11.80 7.37
C GLY A 313 -5.08 10.89 8.48
N GLU A 314 -3.79 10.91 8.73
CA GLU A 314 -3.12 10.09 9.74
C GLU A 314 -3.58 10.45 11.17
N PRO A 315 -3.65 11.73 11.59
CA PRO A 315 -4.24 12.08 12.89
C PRO A 315 -5.69 11.62 13.05
N LYS A 316 -6.51 11.77 11.99
CA LYS A 316 -7.89 11.28 12.00
C LYS A 316 -7.94 9.76 12.16
N ASP A 317 -7.14 9.03 11.39
CA ASP A 317 -7.09 7.56 11.44
C ASP A 317 -6.57 7.07 12.81
N ILE A 318 -5.62 7.78 13.44
CA ILE A 318 -5.16 7.51 14.80
C ILE A 318 -6.28 7.74 15.82
N PHE A 319 -6.99 8.87 15.73
CA PHE A 319 -8.10 9.22 16.62
C PHE A 319 -9.26 8.22 16.51
N GLU A 320 -9.62 7.82 15.28
CA GLU A 320 -10.67 6.83 15.00
C GLU A 320 -10.20 5.37 15.22
N SER A 321 -8.96 5.15 15.69
CA SER A 321 -8.37 3.82 15.93
C SER A 321 -8.48 2.89 14.72
N GLN A 322 -8.10 3.39 13.55
CA GLN A 322 -8.20 2.67 12.29
C GLN A 322 -6.94 2.79 11.44
N TYR A 323 -6.78 1.84 10.52
CA TYR A 323 -5.86 1.93 9.40
C TYR A 323 -6.61 1.84 8.09
N ARG A 324 -6.20 2.64 7.11
CA ARG A 324 -6.67 2.51 5.73
C ARG A 324 -5.82 1.49 4.99
N LEU A 325 -6.50 0.57 4.32
CA LEU A 325 -5.89 -0.41 3.42
C LEU A 325 -6.35 -0.15 2.00
N PHE A 326 -5.44 -0.27 1.04
CA PHE A 326 -5.77 -0.38 -0.37
C PHE A 326 -5.87 -1.85 -0.77
N PHE A 327 -6.86 -2.22 -1.57
CA PHE A 327 -7.03 -3.60 -2.00
C PHE A 327 -7.57 -3.69 -3.44
N PHE A 328 -7.24 -4.79 -4.12
CA PHE A 328 -7.77 -5.09 -5.44
C PHE A 328 -9.16 -5.71 -5.36
N ASN A 329 -10.07 -5.24 -6.22
CA ASN A 329 -11.37 -5.85 -6.48
C ASN A 329 -11.55 -6.08 -7.99
N GLU A 330 -12.72 -6.53 -8.43
CA GLU A 330 -12.99 -6.82 -9.86
C GLU A 330 -12.92 -5.57 -10.76
N LYS A 331 -13.19 -4.38 -10.21
CA LYS A 331 -13.26 -3.12 -10.96
C LYS A 331 -11.94 -2.35 -10.95
N GLY A 332 -11.10 -2.53 -9.94
CA GLY A 332 -9.91 -1.71 -9.73
C GLY A 332 -9.34 -1.81 -8.32
N ILE A 333 -8.57 -0.78 -7.94
CA ILE A 333 -8.04 -0.59 -6.59
C ILE A 333 -9.06 0.23 -5.80
N ASP A 334 -9.48 -0.30 -4.66
CA ASP A 334 -10.38 0.35 -3.71
C ASP A 334 -9.72 0.47 -2.34
N SER A 335 -10.39 1.12 -1.38
CA SER A 335 -9.90 1.31 -0.02
C SER A 335 -10.93 0.92 1.03
N SER A 336 -10.45 0.29 2.10
CA SER A 336 -11.24 -0.01 3.28
C SER A 336 -10.52 0.44 4.54
N VAL A 337 -11.24 0.52 5.65
CA VAL A 337 -10.65 0.75 6.97
C VAL A 337 -10.70 -0.54 7.78
N ILE A 338 -9.66 -0.77 8.57
CA ILE A 338 -9.60 -1.84 9.57
C ILE A 338 -9.38 -1.22 10.94
N TYR A 339 -10.04 -1.76 11.96
CA TYR A 339 -9.84 -1.32 13.33
C TYR A 339 -8.47 -1.79 13.85
N SER A 340 -7.79 -0.94 14.61
CA SER A 340 -6.57 -1.30 15.34
C SER A 340 -6.38 -0.36 16.53
N PRO A 341 -6.05 -0.84 17.73
CA PRO A 341 -5.78 0.02 18.87
C PRO A 341 -4.55 0.91 18.65
N ARG A 342 -4.73 2.24 18.58
CA ARG A 342 -3.66 3.21 18.28
C ARG A 342 -3.37 4.22 19.41
N GLN A 343 -3.67 3.85 20.66
CA GLN A 343 -3.53 4.75 21.82
C GLN A 343 -2.09 5.29 22.01
N LYS A 344 -1.06 4.47 21.78
CA LYS A 344 0.34 4.90 21.91
C LYS A 344 0.70 5.98 20.88
N GLU A 345 0.15 5.88 19.67
CA GLU A 345 0.34 6.86 18.61
C GLU A 345 -0.45 8.14 18.90
N LEU A 346 -1.68 8.01 19.40
CA LEU A 346 -2.51 9.14 19.79
C LEU A 346 -1.81 9.99 20.87
N ASN A 347 -1.24 9.34 21.88
CA ASN A 347 -0.52 10.00 22.97
C ASN A 347 0.80 10.68 22.52
N SER A 348 1.37 10.23 21.40
CA SER A 348 2.61 10.78 20.84
C SER A 348 2.37 11.92 19.85
N LEU A 349 1.13 12.20 19.46
CA LEU A 349 0.81 13.32 18.58
C LEU A 349 1.19 14.66 19.23
N ARG A 350 1.73 15.56 18.41
CA ARG A 350 2.15 16.92 18.79
C ARG A 350 1.82 17.92 17.68
N GLY A 351 1.77 19.20 18.04
CA GLY A 351 1.55 20.31 17.11
C GLY A 351 0.25 20.17 16.31
N ILE A 352 0.31 20.48 15.01
CA ILE A 352 -0.85 20.47 14.11
C ILE A 352 -1.57 19.11 14.11
N LYS A 353 -0.82 18.00 14.16
CA LYS A 353 -1.41 16.66 14.19
C LYS A 353 -2.29 16.44 15.42
N TRP A 354 -1.84 16.88 16.60
CA TRP A 354 -2.63 16.81 17.83
C TRP A 354 -3.82 17.79 17.79
N SER A 355 -3.65 19.00 17.24
CA SER A 355 -4.78 19.94 17.12
C SER A 355 -5.93 19.38 16.28
N VAL A 356 -5.65 18.56 15.27
CA VAL A 356 -6.69 17.87 14.49
C VAL A 356 -7.51 16.91 15.36
N THR A 357 -6.89 16.18 16.29
CA THR A 357 -7.65 15.27 17.17
C THR A 357 -8.56 16.03 18.11
N ILE A 358 -8.10 17.17 18.64
CA ILE A 358 -8.95 18.06 19.45
C ILE A 358 -10.12 18.61 18.64
N LEU A 359 -9.89 19.01 17.38
CA LEU A 359 -10.96 19.47 16.50
C LEU A 359 -12.00 18.37 16.24
N LEU A 360 -11.56 17.13 16.03
CA LEU A 360 -12.45 15.98 15.86
C LEU A 360 -13.23 15.68 17.14
N GLU A 361 -12.59 15.77 18.31
CA GLU A 361 -13.25 15.60 19.61
C GLU A 361 -14.32 16.68 19.86
N ILE A 362 -14.00 17.95 19.55
CA ILE A 362 -14.96 19.06 19.63
C ILE A 362 -16.14 18.82 18.66
N ARG A 363 -15.87 18.38 17.43
CA ARG A 363 -16.92 18.02 16.45
C ARG A 363 -17.86 16.97 17.03
N ASP A 364 -17.32 15.93 17.64
CA ASP A 364 -18.11 14.82 18.16
C ASP A 364 -18.91 15.23 19.41
N ALA A 365 -18.33 16.08 20.27
CA ALA A 365 -19.02 16.68 21.42
C ALA A 365 -20.13 17.68 21.02
N THR A 366 -19.97 18.40 19.90
CA THR A 366 -20.93 19.41 19.42
C THR A 366 -21.98 18.87 18.46
N SER A 367 -21.76 17.70 17.86
CA SER A 367 -22.70 17.06 16.92
C SER A 367 -24.13 16.91 17.46
N PRO A 368 -24.36 16.51 18.73
CA PRO A 368 -25.72 16.42 19.28
C PRO A 368 -26.42 17.78 19.35
N LEU A 369 -25.67 18.85 19.70
CA LEU A 369 -26.19 20.21 19.82
C LEU A 369 -26.58 20.80 18.46
N LEU A 370 -25.75 20.60 17.43
CA LEU A 370 -26.07 21.04 16.07
C LEU A 370 -27.28 20.29 15.51
N ARG A 371 -27.38 18.98 15.74
CA ARG A 371 -28.55 18.18 15.33
C ARG A 371 -29.85 18.66 15.98
N SER A 372 -29.81 19.04 17.25
CA SER A 372 -31.01 19.54 17.95
C SER A 372 -31.44 20.91 17.43
N LEU A 373 -30.51 21.81 17.10
CA LEU A 373 -30.79 23.12 16.51
C LEU A 373 -31.40 22.98 15.11
N VAL A 374 -30.82 22.17 14.22
CA VAL A 374 -31.38 21.91 12.88
C VAL A 374 -32.76 21.27 12.99
N GLY A 375 -32.95 20.33 13.91
CA GLY A 375 -34.27 19.74 14.17
C GLY A 375 -35.30 20.77 14.63
N THR A 376 -34.89 21.73 15.45
CA THR A 376 -35.78 22.80 15.95
C THR A 376 -36.14 23.78 14.84
N VAL A 377 -35.15 24.23 14.05
CA VAL A 377 -35.38 25.10 12.90
C VAL A 377 -36.23 24.39 11.85
N GLY A 378 -35.99 23.11 11.59
CA GLY A 378 -36.80 22.30 10.67
C GLY A 378 -38.25 22.18 11.13
N LYS A 379 -38.50 21.92 12.42
CA LYS A 379 -39.86 21.91 12.99
C LYS A 379 -40.53 23.28 12.87
N ALA A 380 -39.81 24.36 13.14
CA ALA A 380 -40.32 25.73 12.99
C ALA A 380 -40.65 26.05 11.53
N LEU A 381 -39.79 25.66 10.59
CA LEU A 381 -40.00 25.86 9.15
C LEU A 381 -41.24 25.09 8.67
N VAL A 382 -41.35 23.81 9.04
CA VAL A 382 -42.52 22.97 8.72
C VAL A 382 -43.79 23.57 9.32
N TYR A 383 -43.75 24.06 10.56
CA TYR A 383 -44.88 24.75 11.18
C TYR A 383 -45.30 26.00 10.41
N VAL A 384 -44.34 26.87 10.03
CA VAL A 384 -44.63 28.07 9.23
C VAL A 384 -45.26 27.71 7.89
N LEU A 385 -44.71 26.73 7.16
CA LEU A 385 -45.28 26.30 5.88
C LEU A 385 -46.68 25.70 6.02
N THR A 386 -46.86 24.77 6.96
CA THR A 386 -48.12 24.00 7.04
C THR A 386 -49.22 24.75 7.79
N GLN A 387 -48.90 25.39 8.90
CA GLN A 387 -49.89 26.01 9.79
C GLN A 387 -50.11 27.47 9.48
N VAL A 388 -49.06 28.24 9.21
CA VAL A 388 -49.21 29.69 8.96
C VAL A 388 -49.61 29.93 7.51
N ILE A 389 -48.79 29.45 6.57
CA ILE A 389 -49.03 29.65 5.13
C ILE A 389 -50.20 28.76 4.66
N GLY A 390 -50.18 27.46 5.01
CA GLY A 390 -51.24 26.53 4.60
C GLY A 390 -52.63 26.91 5.10
N ARG A 391 -52.79 27.29 6.38
CA ARG A 391 -54.09 27.79 6.88
C ARG A 391 -54.43 29.17 6.33
N GLY A 392 -53.44 30.04 6.11
CA GLY A 392 -53.66 31.34 5.48
C GLY A 392 -54.28 31.20 4.09
N ILE A 393 -53.71 30.35 3.23
CA ILE A 393 -54.25 30.02 1.90
C ILE A 393 -55.64 29.39 2.03
N GLY A 394 -55.81 28.46 2.98
CA GLY A 394 -57.11 27.81 3.22
C GLY A 394 -58.22 28.78 3.64
N LEU A 395 -57.91 29.80 4.44
CA LEU A 395 -58.86 30.83 4.85
C LEU A 395 -59.20 31.78 3.71
N VAL A 396 -58.22 32.18 2.89
CA VAL A 396 -58.47 32.97 1.67
C VAL A 396 -59.37 32.20 0.70
N GLY A 397 -59.07 30.91 0.47
CA GLY A 397 -59.91 30.03 -0.35
C GLY A 397 -61.34 29.94 0.19
N LYS A 398 -61.51 29.74 1.51
CA LYS A 398 -62.83 29.74 2.15
C LYS A 398 -63.57 31.08 2.01
N GLY A 399 -62.86 32.21 2.15
CA GLY A 399 -63.44 33.54 1.98
C GLY A 399 -63.94 33.78 0.55
N ILE A 400 -63.19 33.35 -0.46
CA ILE A 400 -63.60 33.42 -1.88
C ILE A 400 -64.83 32.54 -2.11
N LEU A 401 -64.84 31.30 -1.60
CA LEU A 401 -65.99 30.39 -1.70
C LEU A 401 -67.25 30.95 -1.03
N GLN A 402 -67.13 31.58 0.13
CA GLN A 402 -68.26 32.22 0.83
C GLN A 402 -68.74 33.49 0.11
N GLY A 403 -67.83 34.29 -0.47
CA GLY A 403 -68.19 35.47 -1.26
C GLY A 403 -68.92 35.11 -2.56
N ILE A 404 -68.52 34.01 -3.20
CA ILE A 404 -69.24 33.46 -4.36
C ILE A 404 -70.58 32.85 -3.91
N GLY A 405 -70.62 32.13 -2.79
CA GLY A 405 -71.85 31.53 -2.26
C GLY A 405 -72.94 32.55 -1.91
N ASN A 406 -72.58 33.72 -1.36
CA ASN A 406 -73.55 34.78 -1.05
C ASN A 406 -74.09 35.50 -2.30
N SER A 407 -73.31 35.60 -3.38
CA SER A 407 -73.76 36.24 -4.62
C SER A 407 -74.70 35.38 -5.47
N PHE A 408 -74.89 34.10 -5.10
CA PHE A 408 -75.92 33.23 -5.66
C PHE A 408 -77.22 33.20 -4.84
N SER A 409 -77.21 33.47 -3.52
CA SER A 409 -78.44 33.55 -2.73
C SER A 409 -79.27 34.82 -2.98
N GLU A 410 -78.67 35.89 -3.52
CA GLU A 410 -79.35 37.15 -3.78
C GLU A 410 -80.09 37.20 -5.13
N ARG A 411 -79.95 36.16 -5.97
CA ARG A 411 -80.65 36.05 -7.27
C ARG A 411 -81.97 35.28 -7.24
N ASP A 412 -82.35 34.65 -6.13
CA ASP A 412 -83.61 33.88 -6.03
C ASP A 412 -84.76 34.63 -5.32
N TYR A 413 -84.58 35.90 -4.97
CA TYR A 413 -85.63 36.74 -4.37
C TYR A 413 -86.20 37.78 -5.33
N GLN A 414 -86.64 37.41 -6.54
CA GLN A 414 -87.63 38.21 -7.28
C GLN A 414 -88.31 37.44 -8.42
N LYS A 415 -89.50 36.89 -8.13
CA LYS A 415 -90.78 37.25 -8.79
C LYS A 415 -91.88 36.27 -8.40
N LYS A 416 -92.80 36.73 -7.55
CA LYS A 416 -94.19 36.26 -7.55
C LYS A 416 -94.83 36.55 -8.91
N PRO A 417 -95.72 35.68 -9.41
CA PRO A 417 -96.91 36.13 -10.11
C PRO A 417 -98.14 36.00 -9.20
N ALA A 418 -98.89 37.09 -9.11
CA ALA A 418 -100.24 37.11 -8.58
C ALA A 418 -101.24 36.60 -9.62
N LYS A 419 -102.25 35.83 -9.17
CA LYS A 419 -103.62 35.66 -9.70
C LYS A 419 -104.23 34.42 -9.01
N GLN A 420 -105.50 34.29 -8.68
CA GLN A 420 -106.66 35.18 -8.64
C GLN A 420 -107.74 34.39 -7.87
N LYS A 421 -108.63 35.12 -7.21
CA LYS A 421 -109.77 34.67 -6.39
C LYS A 421 -110.58 33.49 -6.95
N SER A 422 -111.08 32.64 -6.05
CA SER A 422 -112.47 32.18 -6.09
C SER A 422 -113.04 32.10 -4.68
N LYS A 423 -114.16 32.80 -4.50
CA LYS A 423 -115.07 32.74 -3.35
C LYS A 423 -115.66 31.33 -3.24
N TYR A 424 -115.87 30.83 -2.03
CA TYR A 424 -117.18 30.87 -1.35
C TYR A 424 -116.96 30.86 0.16
#